data_AF-A0A381KJ34-F1
#
_entry.id   AF-A0A381KJ34-F1
#
_cell.length_a   1.000
_cell.length_b   1.000
_cell.length_c   1.000
_cell.angle_alpha   90.00
_cell.angle_beta   90.00
_cell.angle_gamma   90.00
#
_symmetry.space_group_name_H-M   'P 1'
#
loop_
_entity.id
_entity.type
_entity.pdbx_description
1 polymer ?
#
loop_
_entity_poly.entity_id
_entity_poly.type
_entity_poly.pdbx_seq_one_letter_code
_entity_poly.pdbx_strand_id
1 'polypeptide(L)'
;MKKIRKLATKLLITTIVLISGMSMTVYGMTAKEVTAKTPKSYVTGTNSVYGPKLSQAQLNSVAQATADFMNKKITKNMTTDAKILVAYNHIKNNTTYVDWNAVEGANTAYTLVTKKGACSGMARSMKALCDAMGIESYYVHSTSNDHQWNLIRFGDGVCIM
;
A
#
# COMPACT_ATOMS: atom_id res chain seq x y z
N MET A 1 -29.35 2.22 49.43
CA MET A 1 -28.65 1.30 48.52
C MET A 1 -28.47 1.97 47.16
N LYS A 2 -27.24 1.94 46.62
CA LYS A 2 -26.80 2.50 45.33
C LYS A 2 -27.75 2.17 44.15
N LYS A 3 -28.02 3.15 43.28
CA LYS A 3 -27.42 3.21 41.93
C LYS A 3 -27.77 4.51 41.20
N ILE A 4 -26.73 5.32 41.00
CA ILE A 4 -26.63 6.40 40.03
C ILE A 4 -26.49 5.76 38.63
N ARG A 5 -26.94 6.50 37.61
CA ARG A 5 -26.54 6.49 36.18
C ARG A 5 -27.45 5.70 35.23
N LYS A 6 -28.13 6.44 34.35
CA LYS A 6 -27.79 6.47 32.91
C LYS A 6 -28.41 7.71 32.26
N LEU A 7 -27.66 8.81 32.32
CA LEU A 7 -27.70 9.88 31.32
C LEU A 7 -26.95 9.38 30.07
N ALA A 8 -27.24 10.01 28.94
CA ALA A 8 -26.62 9.85 27.61
C ALA A 8 -27.36 8.90 26.66
N THR A 9 -28.51 9.39 26.19
CA THR A 9 -28.80 9.63 24.77
C THR A 9 -27.81 8.98 23.80
N LYS A 10 -28.23 7.86 23.18
CA LYS A 10 -27.60 7.32 21.97
C LYS A 10 -27.86 8.29 20.82
N LEU A 11 -26.97 9.26 20.63
CA LEU A 11 -26.90 10.01 19.38
C LEU A 11 -26.08 9.17 18.39
N LEU A 12 -26.75 8.30 17.65
CA LEU A 12 -26.17 7.61 16.50
C LEU A 12 -26.05 8.64 15.37
N ILE A 13 -24.93 9.36 15.30
CA ILE A 13 -24.59 10.17 14.13
C ILE A 13 -24.03 9.21 13.09
N THR A 14 -24.91 8.65 12.27
CA THR A 14 -24.52 7.95 11.05
C THR A 14 -24.13 9.02 10.03
N THR A 15 -22.86 9.42 10.02
CA THR A 15 -22.34 10.35 9.00
C THR A 15 -22.21 9.58 7.68
N ILE A 16 -23.29 9.56 6.90
CA ILE A 16 -23.21 9.21 5.48
C ILE A 16 -22.50 10.37 4.79
N VAL A 17 -21.21 10.19 4.47
CA VAL A 17 -20.48 11.12 3.62
C VAL A 17 -20.97 10.91 2.19
N LEU A 18 -21.95 11.71 1.79
CA LEU A 18 -22.29 11.93 0.38
C LEU A 18 -21.15 12.71 -0.27
N ILE A 19 -20.23 12.00 -0.94
CA ILE A 19 -19.27 12.67 -1.83
C ILE A 19 -19.99 12.92 -3.15
N SER A 20 -20.57 14.12 -3.25
CA SER A 20 -21.02 14.72 -4.51
C SER A 20 -19.88 14.69 -5.54
N GLY A 21 -20.21 14.29 -6.77
CA GLY A 21 -19.29 14.11 -7.89
C GLY A 21 -18.54 15.38 -8.32
N MET A 22 -17.53 15.76 -7.54
CA MET A 22 -16.43 16.56 -8.06
C MET A 22 -15.67 15.67 -9.03
N SER A 23 -15.54 16.09 -10.29
CA SER A 23 -14.65 15.48 -11.27
C SER A 23 -13.25 15.40 -10.66
N MET A 24 -12.93 14.24 -10.09
CA MET A 24 -11.65 14.01 -9.45
C MET A 24 -10.65 13.84 -10.60
N THR A 25 -9.75 14.81 -10.77
CA THR A 25 -8.59 14.62 -11.62
C THR A 25 -7.75 13.53 -10.98
N VAL A 26 -8.01 12.29 -11.39
CA VAL A 26 -7.17 11.14 -11.12
C VAL A 26 -5.77 11.43 -11.65
N TYR A 27 -4.75 10.85 -11.02
CA TYR A 27 -3.36 11.15 -11.38
C TYR A 27 -3.06 10.82 -12.86
N GLY A 28 -3.78 9.84 -13.44
CA GLY A 28 -3.64 9.45 -14.84
C GLY A 28 -2.25 8.87 -15.12
N MET A 29 -1.80 7.97 -14.25
CA MET A 29 -0.47 7.37 -14.33
C MET A 29 -0.51 6.05 -15.10
N THR A 30 0.32 5.95 -16.12
CA THR A 30 0.58 4.71 -16.88
C THR A 30 1.60 3.84 -16.15
N ALA A 31 1.64 2.55 -16.47
CA ALA A 31 2.68 1.65 -15.95
C ALA A 31 4.10 2.14 -16.31
N LYS A 32 4.28 2.77 -17.48
CA LYS A 32 5.57 3.34 -17.89
C LYS A 32 5.99 4.52 -17.01
N GLU A 33 5.05 5.36 -16.58
CA GLU A 33 5.34 6.45 -15.65
C GLU A 33 5.63 5.94 -14.24
N VAL A 34 4.96 4.86 -13.80
CA VAL A 34 5.31 4.16 -12.56
C VAL A 34 6.75 3.65 -12.61
N THR A 35 7.14 2.95 -13.67
CA THR A 35 8.50 2.40 -13.78
C THR A 35 9.56 3.50 -13.89
N ALA A 36 9.25 4.62 -14.56
CA ALA A 36 10.16 5.76 -14.69
C ALA A 36 10.52 6.42 -13.34
N LYS A 37 9.65 6.32 -12.32
CA LYS A 37 9.95 6.85 -10.97
C LYS A 37 11.02 6.04 -10.24
N THR A 38 11.08 4.73 -10.45
CA THR A 38 12.05 3.84 -9.81
C THR A 38 12.62 2.80 -10.80
N PRO A 39 13.37 3.22 -11.84
CA PRO A 39 13.70 2.34 -12.96
C PRO A 39 14.43 1.08 -12.54
N LYS A 40 15.41 1.20 -11.63
CA LYS A 40 16.21 0.08 -11.14
C LYS A 40 15.37 -0.98 -10.41
N SER A 41 14.26 -0.58 -9.77
CA SER A 41 13.37 -1.49 -9.04
C SER A 41 12.46 -2.31 -9.96
N TYR A 42 12.29 -1.92 -11.23
CA TYR A 42 11.45 -2.60 -12.21
C TYR A 42 12.24 -3.37 -13.28
N VAL A 43 13.51 -3.66 -13.02
CA VAL A 43 14.37 -4.48 -13.89
C VAL A 43 14.72 -5.77 -13.17
N THR A 44 14.59 -6.91 -13.85
CA THR A 44 14.99 -8.22 -13.29
C THR A 44 16.50 -8.29 -13.01
N GLY A 45 16.89 -9.03 -11.97
CA GLY A 45 18.31 -9.25 -11.64
C GLY A 45 19.03 -8.08 -10.94
N THR A 46 18.35 -6.98 -10.63
CA THR A 46 18.94 -5.79 -9.98
C THR A 46 18.84 -5.81 -8.45
N ASN A 47 18.48 -6.95 -7.84
CA ASN A 47 18.08 -7.04 -6.43
C ASN A 47 16.94 -6.06 -6.08
N SER A 48 15.92 -6.03 -6.93
CA SER A 48 14.75 -5.16 -6.75
C SER A 48 14.22 -5.18 -5.32
N VAL A 49 13.98 -3.99 -4.75
CA VAL A 49 13.29 -3.83 -3.47
C VAL A 49 11.85 -4.35 -3.53
N TYR A 50 11.29 -4.58 -4.72
CA TYR A 50 9.98 -5.22 -4.89
C TYR A 50 10.05 -6.74 -4.84
N GLY A 51 11.24 -7.34 -4.95
CA GLY A 51 11.44 -8.77 -4.81
C GLY A 51 12.60 -9.26 -5.69
N PRO A 52 13.63 -9.91 -5.14
CA PRO A 52 14.84 -10.28 -5.90
C PRO A 52 14.59 -11.37 -6.95
N LYS A 53 13.50 -12.14 -6.83
CA LYS A 53 13.17 -13.28 -7.71
C LYS A 53 12.07 -13.00 -8.72
N LEU A 54 11.66 -11.73 -8.89
CA LEU A 54 10.60 -11.39 -9.83
C LEU A 54 11.11 -11.45 -11.27
N SER A 55 10.37 -12.15 -12.13
CA SER A 55 10.57 -12.06 -13.58
C SER A 55 10.17 -10.68 -14.10
N GLN A 56 10.63 -10.33 -15.30
CA GLN A 56 10.26 -9.05 -15.91
C GLN A 56 8.74 -8.95 -16.14
N ALA A 57 8.07 -10.05 -16.48
CA ALA A 57 6.62 -10.09 -16.64
C ALA A 57 5.89 -9.82 -15.31
N GLN A 58 6.40 -10.36 -14.20
CA GLN A 58 5.84 -10.07 -12.87
C GLN A 58 6.09 -8.62 -12.46
N LEU A 59 7.28 -8.06 -12.73
CA LEU A 59 7.57 -6.64 -12.48
C LEU A 59 6.65 -5.72 -13.28
N ASN A 60 6.41 -6.04 -14.56
CA ASN A 60 5.46 -5.30 -15.40
C ASN A 60 4.04 -5.38 -14.83
N SER A 61 3.63 -6.55 -14.32
CA SER A 61 2.33 -6.74 -13.66
C SER A 61 2.22 -5.92 -12.37
N VAL A 62 3.29 -5.83 -11.58
CA VAL A 62 3.36 -4.96 -10.39
C VAL A 62 3.24 -3.50 -10.79
N ALA A 63 3.94 -3.06 -11.84
CA ALA A 63 3.84 -1.70 -12.36
C ALA A 63 2.41 -1.37 -12.81
N GLN A 64 1.75 -2.30 -13.51
CA GLN A 64 0.36 -2.14 -13.93
C GLN A 64 -0.60 -2.09 -12.73
N ALA A 65 -0.48 -3.00 -11.76
CA ALA A 65 -1.31 -2.99 -10.56
C ALA A 65 -1.13 -1.69 -9.74
N THR A 66 0.08 -1.14 -9.72
CA THR A 66 0.40 0.14 -9.07
C THR A 66 -0.22 1.31 -9.82
N ALA A 67 -0.13 1.33 -11.15
CA ALA A 67 -0.79 2.33 -12.00
C ALA A 67 -2.31 2.31 -11.82
N ASP A 68 -2.91 1.11 -11.80
CA ASP A 68 -4.33 0.90 -11.52
C ASP A 68 -4.74 1.46 -10.16
N PHE A 69 -3.95 1.22 -9.11
CA PHE A 69 -4.18 1.80 -7.80
C PHE A 69 -4.14 3.33 -7.85
N MET A 70 -3.10 3.91 -8.46
CA MET A 70 -2.95 5.36 -8.60
C MET A 70 -4.14 5.99 -9.32
N ASN A 71 -4.67 5.34 -10.36
CA ASN A 71 -5.78 5.86 -11.15
C ASN A 71 -7.14 5.67 -10.48
N LYS A 72 -7.35 4.59 -9.72
CA LYS A 72 -8.65 4.24 -9.13
C LYS A 72 -8.82 4.76 -7.70
N LYS A 73 -7.73 4.99 -6.98
CA LYS A 73 -7.76 5.25 -5.53
C LYS A 73 -7.11 6.57 -5.13
N ILE A 74 -6.18 7.09 -5.92
CA ILE A 74 -5.44 8.31 -5.58
C ILE A 74 -5.91 9.50 -6.42
N THR A 75 -6.03 10.65 -5.77
CA THR A 75 -6.42 11.90 -6.41
C THR A 75 -5.43 13.00 -6.07
N LYS A 76 -5.34 14.02 -6.93
CA LYS A 76 -4.33 15.09 -6.77
C LYS A 76 -4.47 15.86 -5.46
N ASN A 77 -5.68 16.01 -4.95
CA ASN A 77 -5.98 16.81 -3.76
C ASN A 77 -5.87 16.03 -2.44
N MET A 78 -5.53 14.74 -2.47
CA MET A 78 -5.29 13.98 -1.25
C MET A 78 -4.00 14.42 -0.55
N THR A 79 -4.08 14.62 0.76
CA THR A 79 -2.91 14.80 1.62
C THR A 79 -2.03 13.54 1.60
N THR A 80 -0.76 13.68 1.96
CA THR A 80 0.16 12.55 2.12
C THR A 80 -0.44 11.48 3.05
N ASP A 81 -1.03 11.91 4.15
CA ASP A 81 -1.65 11.06 5.17
C ASP A 81 -2.82 10.25 4.61
N ALA A 82 -3.70 10.91 3.86
CA ALA A 82 -4.82 10.26 3.21
C ALA A 82 -4.35 9.22 2.17
N LYS A 83 -3.30 9.56 1.41
CA LYS A 83 -2.68 8.64 0.45
C LYS A 83 -2.11 7.39 1.12
N ILE A 84 -1.37 7.56 2.23
CA ILE A 84 -0.81 6.44 3.01
C ILE A 84 -1.92 5.55 3.55
N LEU A 85 -2.97 6.13 4.15
CA LEU A 85 -4.10 5.37 4.69
C LEU A 85 -4.86 4.61 3.61
N VAL A 86 -5.09 5.23 2.44
CA VAL A 86 -5.73 4.56 1.30
C VAL A 86 -4.87 3.40 0.77
N ALA A 87 -3.55 3.57 0.69
CA ALA A 87 -2.64 2.50 0.29
C ALA A 87 -2.62 1.33 1.29
N TYR A 88 -2.55 1.64 2.60
CA TYR A 88 -2.66 0.61 3.65
C TYR A 88 -3.95 -0.19 3.53
N ASN A 89 -5.08 0.51 3.51
CA ASN A 89 -6.39 -0.12 3.46
C ASN A 89 -6.58 -0.91 2.15
N HIS A 90 -5.98 -0.45 1.04
CA HIS A 90 -5.97 -1.22 -0.20
C HIS A 90 -5.28 -2.56 -0.02
N ILE A 91 -4.07 -2.59 0.55
CA ILE A 91 -3.33 -3.83 0.78
C ILE A 91 -4.07 -4.70 1.80
N LYS A 92 -4.40 -4.16 2.98
CA LYS A 92 -5.08 -4.89 4.07
C LYS A 92 -6.39 -5.52 3.64
N ASN A 93 -7.23 -4.80 2.90
CA ASN A 93 -8.58 -5.27 2.57
C ASN A 93 -8.62 -6.15 1.31
N ASN A 94 -7.55 -6.18 0.51
CA ASN A 94 -7.51 -6.92 -0.75
C ASN A 94 -6.42 -7.99 -0.77
N THR A 95 -5.71 -8.24 0.33
CA THR A 95 -4.65 -9.24 0.39
C THR A 95 -4.94 -10.24 1.49
N THR A 96 -4.95 -11.52 1.14
CA THR A 96 -4.99 -12.60 2.13
C THR A 96 -3.59 -12.81 2.68
N TYR A 97 -3.44 -12.72 4.01
CA TYR A 97 -2.19 -13.07 4.66
C TYR A 97 -1.98 -14.58 4.57
N VAL A 98 -0.86 -15.00 4.02
CA VAL A 98 -0.50 -16.42 3.84
C VAL A 98 0.89 -16.69 4.38
N ASP A 99 1.21 -17.96 4.62
CA ASP A 99 2.58 -18.35 4.95
C ASP A 99 3.54 -17.97 3.82
N TRP A 100 4.78 -17.64 4.21
CA TRP A 100 5.80 -17.11 3.31
C TRP A 100 6.15 -18.04 2.14
N ASN A 101 5.87 -19.34 2.25
CA ASN A 101 6.12 -20.34 1.21
C ASN A 101 4.85 -20.88 0.54
N ALA A 102 3.66 -20.38 0.92
CA ALA A 102 2.39 -20.96 0.48
C ALA A 102 2.08 -20.71 -1.01
N VAL A 103 2.59 -19.61 -1.57
CA VAL A 103 2.33 -19.22 -2.97
C VAL A 103 3.54 -18.55 -3.59
N GLU A 104 3.62 -18.62 -4.92
CA GLU A 104 4.61 -17.84 -5.67
C GLU A 104 4.39 -16.33 -5.42
N GLY A 105 5.49 -15.63 -5.14
CA GLY A 105 5.45 -14.19 -4.89
C GLY A 105 4.94 -13.79 -3.50
N ALA A 106 4.72 -14.73 -2.57
CA ALA A 106 4.30 -14.40 -1.20
C ALA A 106 5.23 -13.41 -0.48
N ASN A 107 6.51 -13.36 -0.88
CA ASN A 107 7.52 -12.45 -0.33
C ASN A 107 7.93 -11.32 -1.28
N THR A 108 7.08 -10.97 -2.23
CA THR A 108 7.36 -9.94 -3.23
C THR A 108 6.16 -9.02 -3.43
N ALA A 109 6.38 -7.87 -4.05
CA ALA A 109 5.33 -6.92 -4.41
C ALA A 109 4.32 -7.50 -5.41
N TYR A 110 4.61 -8.67 -6.01
CA TYR A 110 3.63 -9.42 -6.82
C TYR A 110 2.40 -9.84 -6.01
N THR A 111 2.46 -9.74 -4.68
CA THR A 111 1.30 -9.70 -3.78
C THR A 111 0.22 -8.70 -4.22
N LEU A 112 0.58 -7.55 -4.82
CA LEU A 112 -0.40 -6.61 -5.41
C LEU A 112 -1.22 -7.23 -6.55
N VAL A 113 -0.68 -8.24 -7.22
CA VAL A 113 -1.32 -8.93 -8.34
C VAL A 113 -2.06 -10.17 -7.84
N THR A 114 -1.39 -11.04 -7.09
CA THR A 114 -1.93 -12.33 -6.62
C THR A 114 -2.95 -12.18 -5.50
N LYS A 115 -2.96 -11.04 -4.80
CA LYS A 115 -3.79 -10.79 -3.62
C LYS A 115 -3.53 -11.76 -2.47
N LYS A 116 -2.32 -12.35 -2.44
CA LYS A 116 -1.86 -13.27 -1.41
C LYS A 116 -0.40 -12.97 -1.09
N GLY A 117 -0.09 -12.67 0.16
CA GLY A 117 1.27 -12.35 0.58
C GLY A 117 1.51 -12.54 2.07
N ALA A 118 2.77 -12.74 2.43
CA ALA A 118 3.25 -12.68 3.81
C ALA A 118 3.71 -11.24 4.13
N CYS A 119 4.29 -11.04 5.32
CA CYS A 119 4.81 -9.73 5.75
C CYS A 119 5.70 -9.05 4.71
N SER A 120 6.66 -9.79 4.12
CA SER A 120 7.53 -9.29 3.05
C SER A 120 6.76 -8.83 1.81
N GLY A 121 5.80 -9.64 1.36
CA GLY A 121 5.00 -9.33 0.18
C GLY A 121 4.20 -8.05 0.36
N MET A 122 3.51 -7.94 1.51
CA MET A 122 2.73 -6.74 1.86
C MET A 122 3.61 -5.50 2.02
N ALA A 123 4.76 -5.59 2.67
CA ALA A 123 5.68 -4.46 2.86
C ALA A 123 6.30 -3.98 1.53
N ARG A 124 6.65 -4.92 0.63
CA ARG A 124 7.16 -4.60 -0.71
C ARG A 124 6.07 -4.04 -1.61
N SER A 125 4.84 -4.50 -1.47
CA SER A 125 3.66 -3.90 -2.11
C SER A 125 3.46 -2.45 -1.67
N MET A 126 3.52 -2.17 -0.37
CA MET A 126 3.38 -0.81 0.16
C MET A 126 4.51 0.10 -0.34
N LYS A 127 5.76 -0.40 -0.37
CA LYS A 127 6.91 0.31 -0.97
C LYS A 127 6.62 0.75 -2.41
N ALA A 128 6.10 -0.15 -3.25
CA ALA A 128 5.77 0.17 -4.65
C ALA A 128 4.68 1.25 -4.76
N LEU A 129 3.64 1.19 -3.91
CA LEU A 129 2.59 2.22 -3.89
C LEU A 129 3.14 3.57 -3.42
N CYS A 130 3.95 3.60 -2.37
CA CYS A 130 4.61 4.82 -1.88
C CYS A 130 5.51 5.46 -2.94
N ASP A 131 6.32 4.66 -3.65
CA ASP A 131 7.20 5.16 -4.71
C ASP A 131 6.41 5.80 -5.86
N ALA A 132 5.29 5.19 -6.27
CA ALA A 132 4.41 5.77 -7.29
C ALA A 132 3.77 7.09 -6.81
N MET A 133 3.39 7.18 -5.54
CA MET A 133 2.84 8.38 -4.93
C MET A 133 3.89 9.47 -4.66
N GLY A 134 5.19 9.16 -4.77
CA GLY A 134 6.29 10.06 -4.41
C GLY A 134 6.44 10.25 -2.90
N ILE A 135 6.05 9.26 -2.10
CA ILE A 135 6.14 9.27 -0.64
C ILE A 135 7.37 8.48 -0.22
N GLU A 136 8.25 9.14 0.52
CA GLU A 136 9.47 8.51 1.03
C GLU A 136 9.11 7.36 1.97
N SER A 137 9.68 6.19 1.69
CA SER A 137 9.46 4.98 2.47
C SER A 137 10.66 4.04 2.38
N TYR A 138 10.86 3.27 3.43
CA TYR A 138 11.94 2.31 3.57
C TYR A 138 11.34 0.94 3.85
N TYR A 139 11.81 -0.08 3.13
CA TYR A 139 11.52 -1.47 3.46
C TYR A 139 12.56 -1.93 4.49
N VAL A 140 12.09 -2.47 5.61
CA VAL A 140 12.91 -2.92 6.73
C VAL A 140 12.75 -4.42 6.90
N HIS A 141 13.86 -5.10 7.21
CA HIS A 141 13.90 -6.51 7.57
C HIS A 141 14.63 -6.66 8.90
N SER A 142 13.93 -7.19 9.90
CA SER A 142 14.53 -7.58 11.17
C SER A 142 15.22 -8.93 11.05
N THR A 143 16.50 -8.98 11.38
CA THR A 143 17.27 -10.23 11.45
C THR A 143 16.96 -11.09 12.68
N SER A 144 16.21 -10.55 13.65
CA SER A 144 15.90 -11.23 14.91
C SER A 144 14.64 -12.09 14.87
N ASN A 145 13.68 -11.75 13.99
CA ASN A 145 12.38 -12.42 13.91
C ASN A 145 11.86 -12.56 12.47
N ASP A 146 12.71 -12.26 11.47
CA ASP A 146 12.41 -12.28 10.04
C ASP A 146 11.18 -11.47 9.59
N HIS A 147 10.69 -10.61 10.47
CA HIS A 147 9.57 -9.73 10.17
C HIS A 147 10.03 -8.55 9.33
N GLN A 148 9.13 -8.09 8.45
CA GLN A 148 9.40 -7.08 7.45
C GLN A 148 8.23 -6.11 7.39
N TRP A 149 8.55 -4.81 7.38
CA TRP A 149 7.59 -3.72 7.46
C TRP A 149 8.12 -2.49 6.72
N ASN A 150 7.34 -1.42 6.68
CA ASN A 150 7.77 -0.14 6.14
C ASN A 150 7.92 0.93 7.22
N LEU A 151 8.95 1.77 7.05
CA LEU A 151 9.01 3.10 7.66
C LEU A 151 8.62 4.11 6.60
N ILE A 152 7.56 4.88 6.82
CA ILE A 152 7.02 5.80 5.82
C ILE A 152 7.06 7.22 6.41
N ARG A 153 7.62 8.18 5.65
CA ARG A 153 7.65 9.57 6.09
C ARG A 153 6.24 10.15 6.12
N PHE A 154 5.90 10.76 7.24
CA PHE A 154 4.59 11.34 7.52
C PHE A 154 4.81 12.70 8.18
N GLY A 155 4.42 13.80 7.52
CA GLY A 155 4.73 15.15 8.02
C GLY A 155 6.23 15.32 8.32
N ASP A 156 6.54 15.69 9.57
CA ASP A 156 7.89 15.77 10.15
C ASP A 156 8.37 14.47 10.84
N GLY A 157 7.54 13.42 10.86
CA GLY A 157 7.80 12.14 11.52
C GLY A 157 7.80 10.93 10.58
N VAL A 158 7.69 9.74 11.19
CA VAL A 158 7.70 8.43 10.51
C VAL A 158 6.59 7.55 11.08
N CYS A 159 5.80 6.90 10.21
CA CYS A 159 4.86 5.85 10.61
C CYS A 159 5.39 4.46 10.27
N ILE A 160 5.02 3.47 11.09
CA ILE A 160 5.36 2.05 10.94
C ILE A 160 4.15 1.33 10.37
N MET A 161 4.36 0.54 9.33
CA MET A 161 3.31 -0.08 8.52
C MET A 161 3.59 -1.53 8.15
#